data_AF-A0A2V7FS86-F1
#
_entry.id   AF-A0A2V7FS86-F1
#
_cell.length_a   1.000
_cell.length_b   1.000
_cell.length_c   1.000
_cell.angle_alpha   90.00
_cell.angle_beta   90.00
_cell.angle_gamma   90.00
#
_symmetry.space_group_name_H-M   'P 1'
#
loop_
_entity.id
_entity.type
_entity.pdbx_description
1 polymer ?
#
loop_
_entity_poly.entity_id
_entity_poly.type
_entity_poly.pdbx_seq_one_letter_code
_entity_poly.pdbx_strand_id
1 'polypeptide(L)'
;MYPRAVGPVSRCTVPALQWARLNADLNLRLRRGAWYRVLELHPLEAVLDVRGGRVTVPRPFLEIVGTPPRRWTVVADLRDASHVPPDWGGRYAVCPNCRERQPLERRSDMRCHRCGGQFEISWNEGYLAAG
;
A
#
# COMPACT_ATOMS: atom_id res chain seq x y z
N MET A 1 -42.07 9.18 -35.49
CA MET A 1 -41.76 8.22 -34.42
C MET A 1 -40.27 7.94 -34.45
N TYR A 2 -39.48 8.55 -33.57
CA TYR A 2 -38.03 8.29 -33.48
C TYR A 2 -37.79 7.20 -32.43
N PRO A 3 -37.03 6.14 -32.71
CA PRO A 3 -36.69 5.15 -31.70
C PRO A 3 -35.74 5.77 -30.66
N ARG A 4 -36.03 5.52 -29.38
CA ARG A 4 -35.20 5.91 -28.24
C ARG A 4 -33.85 5.19 -28.35
N ALA A 5 -32.78 5.95 -28.45
CA ALA A 5 -31.43 5.44 -28.29
C ALA A 5 -31.27 4.88 -26.87
N VAL A 6 -31.03 3.57 -26.76
CA VAL A 6 -30.61 2.93 -25.52
C VAL A 6 -29.13 3.28 -25.35
N GLY A 7 -28.82 4.18 -24.43
CA GLY A 7 -27.44 4.51 -24.07
C GLY A 7 -26.69 3.26 -23.59
N PRO A 8 -25.36 3.19 -23.76
CA PRO A 8 -24.58 2.05 -23.30
C PRO A 8 -24.80 1.88 -21.80
N VAL A 9 -25.25 0.69 -21.41
CA VAL A 9 -25.30 0.30 -20.01
C VAL A 9 -23.86 0.32 -19.53
N SER A 10 -23.50 1.34 -18.73
CA SER A 10 -22.22 1.39 -18.04
C SER A 10 -22.10 0.10 -17.27
N ARG A 11 -21.31 -0.84 -17.81
CA ARG A 11 -20.94 -2.05 -17.11
C ARG A 11 -20.25 -1.56 -15.86
N CYS A 12 -20.90 -1.74 -14.72
CA CYS A 12 -20.21 -1.72 -13.43
C CYS A 12 -19.27 -2.91 -13.46
N THR A 13 -18.11 -2.74 -14.11
CA THR A 13 -16.97 -3.62 -13.94
C THR A 13 -16.72 -3.60 -12.45
N VAL A 14 -17.02 -4.71 -11.78
CA VAL A 14 -16.58 -4.93 -10.41
C VAL A 14 -15.10 -4.57 -10.43
N PRO A 15 -14.66 -3.50 -9.73
CA PRO A 15 -13.27 -3.12 -9.81
C PRO A 15 -12.48 -4.36 -9.41
N ALA A 16 -11.60 -4.81 -10.30
CA ALA A 16 -10.65 -5.86 -9.95
C ALA A 16 -10.04 -5.47 -8.60
N LEU A 17 -9.85 -6.43 -7.70
CA LEU A 17 -9.53 -6.16 -6.31
C LEU A 17 -8.18 -5.42 -6.22
N GLN A 18 -8.23 -4.09 -6.18
CA GLN A 18 -7.09 -3.21 -6.31
C GLN A 18 -6.52 -2.88 -4.93
N TRP A 19 -5.20 -2.67 -4.91
CA TRP A 19 -4.45 -2.31 -3.72
C TRP A 19 -3.66 -1.05 -3.99
N ALA A 20 -3.62 -0.16 -3.01
CA ALA A 20 -2.84 1.06 -3.09
C ALA A 20 -1.86 1.16 -1.92
N ARG A 21 -0.66 1.63 -2.23
CA ARG A 21 0.35 2.02 -1.24
C ARG A 21 0.61 3.51 -1.37
N LEU A 22 0.75 4.17 -0.23
CA LEU A 22 1.15 5.56 -0.18
C LEU A 22 2.67 5.68 -0.44
N ASN A 23 3.05 6.48 -1.44
CA ASN A 23 4.44 6.77 -1.80
C ASN A 23 4.93 8.15 -1.29
N ALA A 24 4.10 8.83 -0.50
CA ALA A 24 4.40 10.15 0.05
C ALA A 24 4.16 10.18 1.56
N ASP A 25 4.75 11.15 2.24
CA ASP A 25 4.46 11.36 3.65
C ASP A 25 3.29 12.29 3.87
N LEU A 26 2.09 11.73 3.77
CA LEU A 26 0.87 12.46 4.08
C LEU A 26 0.38 12.02 5.46
N ASN A 27 0.01 12.99 6.31
CA ASN A 27 -0.58 12.78 7.63
C ASN A 27 -2.04 12.25 7.56
N LEU A 28 -2.32 11.29 6.69
CA LEU A 28 -3.66 10.75 6.40
C LEU A 28 -4.00 9.48 7.20
N ARG A 29 -3.38 9.29 8.37
CA ARG A 29 -3.49 8.06 9.20
C ARG A 29 -3.07 6.77 8.49
N LEU A 30 -2.43 6.90 7.32
CA LEU A 30 -1.88 5.79 6.55
C LEU A 30 -0.48 5.46 7.05
N ARG A 31 -0.15 4.17 7.04
CA ARG A 31 1.18 3.69 7.38
C ARG A 31 2.00 3.66 6.09
N ARG A 32 3.11 4.40 6.06
CA ARG A 32 4.13 4.29 5.02
C ARG A 32 4.52 2.82 4.80
N GLY A 33 4.56 2.41 3.53
CA GLY A 33 4.90 1.04 3.14
C GLY A 33 3.75 0.03 3.19
N ALA A 34 2.59 0.38 3.76
CA ALA A 34 1.45 -0.54 3.84
C ALA A 34 0.58 -0.47 2.58
N TRP A 35 0.08 -1.64 2.17
CA TRP A 35 -0.92 -1.77 1.12
C TRP A 35 -2.32 -1.76 1.72
N TYR A 36 -3.20 -0.96 1.12
CA TYR A 36 -4.59 -0.79 1.51
C TYR A 36 -5.49 -1.17 0.36
N ARG A 37 -6.63 -1.77 0.68
CA ARG A 37 -7.62 -2.11 -0.34
C ARG A 37 -8.23 -0.83 -0.89
N VAL A 38 -8.30 -0.72 -2.22
CA VAL A 38 -9.02 0.36 -2.90
C VAL A 38 -10.51 0.02 -2.87
N LEU A 39 -11.30 0.91 -2.29
CA LEU A 39 -12.77 0.83 -2.27
C LEU A 39 -13.36 1.53 -3.49
N GLU A 40 -12.82 2.70 -3.85
CA GLU A 40 -13.20 3.47 -5.02
C GLU A 40 -11.96 4.06 -5.69
N LEU A 41 -11.95 4.08 -7.02
CA LEU A 41 -10.89 4.68 -7.80
C LEU A 41 -11.49 5.76 -8.72
N HIS A 42 -11.17 7.02 -8.43
CA HIS A 42 -11.55 8.18 -9.23
C HIS A 42 -10.35 8.67 -10.04
N PRO A 43 -10.56 9.55 -11.04
CA PRO A 43 -9.47 10.08 -11.84
C PRO A 43 -8.39 10.80 -11.02
N LEU A 44 -8.78 11.55 -9.98
CA LEU A 44 -7.89 12.40 -9.18
C LEU A 44 -7.56 11.84 -7.80
N GLU A 45 -8.37 10.91 -7.28
CA GLU A 45 -8.27 10.40 -5.92
C GLU A 45 -8.70 8.93 -5.83
N ALA A 46 -8.33 8.26 -4.75
CA ALA A 46 -8.84 6.94 -4.43
C ALA A 46 -9.29 6.89 -2.98
N VAL A 47 -10.31 6.09 -2.71
CA VAL A 47 -10.82 5.83 -1.37
C VAL A 47 -10.26 4.49 -0.91
N LEU A 48 -9.51 4.51 0.19
CA LEU A 48 -8.83 3.34 0.74
C LEU A 48 -9.53 2.83 2.01
N ASP A 49 -9.52 1.51 2.21
CA ASP A 49 -9.94 0.87 3.45
C ASP A 49 -8.79 0.86 4.46
N VAL A 50 -8.90 1.71 5.49
CA VAL A 50 -7.96 1.83 6.59
C VAL A 50 -8.64 1.38 7.87
N ARG A 51 -8.42 0.11 8.25
CA ARG A 51 -8.98 -0.51 9.46
C ARG A 51 -10.52 -0.44 9.53
N GLY A 52 -11.21 -0.62 8.40
CA GLY A 52 -12.66 -0.50 8.29
C GLY A 52 -13.15 0.95 8.13
N GLY A 53 -12.25 1.93 8.16
CA GLY A 53 -12.54 3.32 7.83
C GLY A 53 -12.25 3.63 6.36
N ARG A 54 -12.92 4.65 5.83
CA ARG A 54 -12.71 5.16 4.46
C ARG A 54 -11.78 6.37 4.51
N VAL A 55 -10.67 6.34 3.78
CA VAL A 55 -9.71 7.45 3.69
C VAL A 55 -9.51 7.82 2.23
N THR A 56 -9.81 9.07 1.88
CA THR A 56 -9.58 9.61 0.55
C THR A 56 -8.14 10.10 0.43
N VAL A 57 -7.46 9.70 -0.64
CA VAL A 57 -6.06 10.08 -0.90
C VAL A 57 -5.93 10.52 -2.35
N PRO A 58 -5.21 11.62 -2.65
CA PRO A 58 -4.96 12.01 -4.02
C PRO A 58 -4.16 10.92 -4.75
N ARG A 59 -4.64 10.54 -5.93
CA ARG A 59 -4.10 9.46 -6.75
C ARG A 59 -2.62 9.65 -7.14
N PRO A 60 -2.09 10.88 -7.37
CA PRO A 60 -0.67 11.07 -7.67
C PRO A 60 0.29 10.57 -6.58
N PHE A 61 -0.18 10.42 -5.34
CA PHE A 61 0.62 9.91 -4.22
C PHE A 61 0.43 8.41 -3.96
N LEU A 62 -0.36 7.74 -4.79
CA LEU A 62 -0.67 6.32 -4.67
C LEU A 62 0.00 5.50 -5.75
N GLU A 63 0.65 4.44 -5.32
CA GLU A 63 1.00 3.32 -6.18
C GLU A 63 -0.15 2.32 -6.15
N ILE A 64 -0.75 2.01 -7.31
CA ILE A 64 -1.93 1.12 -7.40
C ILE A 64 -1.58 -0.13 -8.20
N VAL A 65 -1.88 -1.29 -7.63
CA VAL A 65 -1.63 -2.60 -8.24
C VAL A 65 -2.90 -3.45 -8.23
N GLY A 66 -3.00 -4.39 -9.18
CA GLY A 66 -4.14 -5.29 -9.32
C GLY A 66 -4.12 -6.50 -8.37
N THR A 67 -2.99 -6.79 -7.73
CA THR A 67 -2.86 -7.90 -6.77
C THR A 67 -2.06 -7.43 -5.56
N PRO A 68 -2.43 -7.85 -4.34
CA PRO A 68 -1.67 -7.46 -3.16
C PRO A 68 -0.29 -8.09 -3.24
N PRO A 69 0.79 -7.32 -3.04
CA PRO A 69 2.11 -7.91 -2.99
C PRO A 69 2.19 -8.86 -1.80
N ARG A 70 2.74 -10.05 -2.06
CA ARG A 70 2.94 -11.10 -1.05
C ARG A 70 4.31 -11.02 -0.38
N ARG A 71 5.00 -9.89 -0.54
CA ARG A 71 6.36 -9.66 -0.05
C ARG A 71 6.35 -8.52 0.95
N TRP A 72 7.28 -8.56 1.89
CA TRP A 72 7.53 -7.43 2.78
C TRP A 72 7.93 -6.21 1.98
N THR A 73 7.28 -5.09 2.27
CA THR A 73 7.70 -3.78 1.78
C THR A 73 8.77 -3.25 2.72
N VAL A 74 9.98 -3.00 2.22
CA VAL A 74 11.02 -2.30 2.99
C VAL A 74 10.76 -0.80 2.90
N VAL A 75 10.89 -0.10 4.02
CA VAL A 75 10.80 1.36 4.08
C VAL A 75 12.14 1.86 4.58
N ALA A 76 12.85 2.59 3.72
CA ALA A 76 14.06 3.31 4.10
C ALA A 76 13.66 4.67 4.68
N ASP A 77 13.94 4.88 5.96
CA ASP A 77 13.62 6.14 6.62
C ASP A 77 14.83 7.08 6.57
N LEU A 78 15.02 7.72 5.41
CA LEU A 78 16.12 8.68 5.22
C LEU A 78 15.82 10.06 5.79
N ARG A 79 14.57 10.35 6.20
CA ARG A 79 14.16 11.72 6.56
C ARG A 79 13.30 11.85 7.83
N ASP A 80 12.57 10.83 8.26
CA ASP A 80 11.61 10.92 9.37
C ASP A 80 11.74 9.77 10.39
N ALA A 81 12.99 9.45 10.74
CA ALA A 81 13.35 8.45 11.74
C ALA A 81 12.68 8.66 13.12
N SER A 82 12.05 9.82 13.36
CA SER A 82 11.25 10.12 14.54
C SER A 82 10.12 9.11 14.81
N HIS A 83 9.61 8.41 13.78
CA HIS A 83 8.52 7.44 13.91
C HIS A 83 8.99 5.98 13.98
N VAL A 84 10.31 5.76 14.00
CA VAL A 84 10.94 4.43 14.05
C VAL A 84 11.78 4.34 15.33
N PRO A 85 11.67 3.26 16.11
CA PRO A 85 12.54 3.05 17.26
C PRO A 85 14.02 3.13 16.83
N PRO A 86 14.89 3.83 17.58
CA PRO A 86 16.31 3.98 17.24
C PRO A 86 17.01 2.63 16.98
N ASP A 87 16.59 1.58 17.71
CA ASP A 87 17.14 0.24 17.66
C ASP A 87 16.91 -0.50 16.33
N TRP A 88 16.06 0.03 15.44
CA TRP A 88 15.74 -0.60 14.14
C TRP A 88 16.69 -0.14 13.01
N GLY A 89 17.63 0.76 13.30
CA GLY A 89 18.67 1.17 12.35
C GLY A 89 18.14 1.94 11.12
N GLY A 90 17.06 2.70 11.30
CA GLY A 90 16.51 3.60 10.26
C GLY A 90 15.81 2.90 9.09
N ARG A 91 15.59 1.58 9.16
CA ARG A 91 14.83 0.83 8.16
C ARG A 91 13.90 -0.16 8.84
N TYR A 92 12.73 -0.34 8.25
CA TYR A 92 11.77 -1.34 8.74
C TYR A 92 11.04 -2.00 7.59
N ALA A 93 10.43 -3.14 7.90
CA ALA A 93 9.62 -3.88 6.96
C ALA A 93 8.14 -3.80 7.37
N VAL A 94 7.25 -3.73 6.38
CA VAL A 94 5.79 -3.77 6.58
C VAL A 94 5.23 -5.09 6.09
N CYS A 95 4.51 -5.79 6.97
CA CYS A 95 3.92 -7.09 6.67
C CYS A 95 2.85 -6.94 5.57
N PRO A 96 2.91 -7.73 4.48
CA PRO A 96 1.94 -7.64 3.39
C PRO A 96 0.52 -8.04 3.82
N ASN A 97 0.39 -8.89 4.84
CA ASN A 97 -0.90 -9.40 5.29
C ASN A 97 -1.57 -8.50 6.34
N CYS A 98 -0.87 -8.21 7.44
CA CYS A 98 -1.47 -7.49 8.58
C CYS A 98 -1.02 -6.04 8.72
N ARG A 99 -0.08 -5.57 7.88
CA ARG A 99 0.48 -4.21 7.90
C ARG A 99 1.26 -3.86 9.18
N GLU A 100 1.69 -4.88 9.94
CA GLU A 100 2.54 -4.70 11.11
C GLU A 100 3.94 -4.26 10.69
N ARG A 101 4.54 -3.34 11.47
CA ARG A 101 5.91 -2.89 11.25
C ARG A 101 6.85 -3.75 12.07
N GLN A 102 7.95 -4.20 11.47
CA GLN A 102 8.96 -4.98 12.16
C GLN A 102 10.36 -4.55 11.73
N PRO A 103 11.35 -4.69 12.63
CA PRO A 103 12.74 -4.43 12.28
C PRO A 103 13.14 -5.32 11.11
N LEU A 104 13.88 -4.74 10.18
CA LEU A 104 14.32 -5.45 8.98
C LEU A 104 15.40 -6.47 9.34
N GLU A 105 15.14 -7.74 9.07
CA GLU A 105 16.11 -8.82 9.26
C GLU A 105 17.01 -8.97 8.05
N ARG A 106 18.29 -9.35 8.23
CA ARG A 106 19.23 -9.64 7.13
C ARG A 106 19.00 -11.02 6.52
N ARG A 107 17.77 -11.31 6.11
CA ARG A 107 17.32 -12.59 5.53
C ARG A 107 16.62 -12.36 4.19
N SER A 108 16.34 -13.43 3.44
CA SER A 108 15.52 -13.39 2.23
C SER A 108 14.02 -13.35 2.54
N ASP A 109 13.62 -13.77 3.73
CA ASP A 109 12.26 -13.88 4.23
C ASP A 109 12.21 -13.57 5.73
N MET A 110 11.05 -13.18 6.23
CA MET A 110 10.84 -13.01 7.66
C MET A 110 9.41 -13.38 8.07
N ARG A 111 9.26 -13.76 9.34
CA ARG A 111 7.98 -14.08 9.95
C ARG A 111 7.36 -12.86 10.62
N CYS A 112 6.08 -12.66 10.38
CA CYS A 112 5.36 -11.60 11.06
C CYS A 112 5.06 -11.97 12.51
N HIS A 113 5.46 -11.14 13.48
CA HIS A 113 5.20 -11.38 14.91
C HIS A 113 3.71 -11.25 15.27
N ARG A 114 2.92 -10.55 14.45
CA ARG A 114 1.49 -10.33 14.70
C ARG A 114 0.59 -11.39 14.07
N CYS A 115 0.75 -11.66 12.77
CA CYS A 115 -0.11 -12.63 12.07
C CYS A 115 0.53 -14.01 11.89
N GLY A 116 1.81 -14.16 12.24
CA GLY A 116 2.53 -15.43 12.12
C GLY A 116 2.93 -15.83 10.70
N GLY A 117 2.48 -15.10 9.67
CA GLY A 117 2.79 -15.42 8.27
C GLY A 117 4.26 -15.21 7.91
N GLN A 118 4.79 -16.09 7.06
CA GLN A 118 6.16 -16.03 6.54
C GLN A 118 6.12 -15.56 5.09
N PHE A 119 6.89 -14.52 4.78
CA PHE A 119 6.90 -13.88 3.47
C PHE A 119 8.31 -13.47 3.09
N GLU A 120 8.59 -13.44 1.79
CA GLU A 120 9.86 -12.93 1.26
C GLU A 120 10.01 -11.43 1.48
N ILE A 121 11.25 -10.97 1.64
CA ILE A 121 11.60 -9.56 1.77
C ILE A 121 11.89 -9.00 0.38
N SER A 122 11.11 -8.01 -0.05
CA SER A 122 11.37 -7.34 -1.31
C SER A 122 12.49 -6.32 -1.15
N TRP A 123 13.74 -6.78 -1.23
CA TRP A 123 14.93 -5.92 -1.27
C TRP A 123 15.05 -5.12 -2.58
N ASN A 124 14.37 -5.57 -3.64
CA ASN A 124 14.52 -5.06 -5.00
C ASN A 124 13.27 -4.29 -5.48
N GLU A 125 12.87 -3.27 -4.74
CA GLU A 125 11.89 -2.32 -5.24
C GLU A 125 12.62 -0.98 -5.34
N GLY A 126 12.69 -0.42 -6.55
CA GLY A 126 13.68 0.56 -7.00
C GLY A 126 13.72 1.92 -6.29
N TYR A 127 13.06 2.07 -5.13
CA TYR A 127 13.17 3.26 -4.29
C TYR A 127 14.50 3.36 -3.53
N LEU A 128 15.32 2.30 -3.48
CA LEU A 128 16.68 2.34 -2.91
C LEU A 128 17.76 2.80 -3.90
N ALA A 129 17.44 2.91 -5.19
CA ALA A 129 18.41 3.24 -6.24
C ALA A 129 18.49 4.74 -6.58
N ALA A 130 17.65 5.58 -5.96
CA ALA A 130 17.80 7.03 -6.04
C ALA A 130 18.65 7.53 -4.85
N GLY A 131 19.93 7.18 -4.90
CA GLY A 131 21.00 7.86 -4.17
C GLY A 131 21.73 8.82 -5.10
#